data_AF-R9GZN4-F1
#
_entry.id   AF-R9GZN4-F1
#
_cell.length_a   1.000
_cell.length_b   1.000
_cell.length_c   1.000
_cell.angle_alpha   90.00
_cell.angle_beta   90.00
_cell.angle_gamma   90.00
#
_symmetry.space_group_name_H-M   'P 1'
#
loop_
_entity.id
_entity.type
_entity.pdbx_description
1 polymer ?
#
loop_
_entity_poly.entity_id
_entity_poly.type
_entity_poly.pdbx_seq_one_letter_code
_entity_poly.pdbx_strand_id
1 'polypeptide(L)'
;MIAPAFQLLDHQLVSRWKPYVENGGNLVLTCRTGQKDREAHLWEALFQQPILDLIGAKEIYFDLIPVSLMGKINMGQANYE
;
A
#
# COMPACT_ATOMS: atom_id res chain seq x y z
N MET A 1 -0.24 -14.15 2.11
CA MET A 1 1.10 -13.52 2.01
C MET A 1 1.05 -12.14 2.65
N ILE A 2 2.09 -11.74 3.38
CA ILE A 2 2.25 -10.39 3.92
C ILE A 2 3.51 -9.79 3.32
N ALA A 3 3.43 -8.58 2.77
CA ALA A 3 4.56 -7.83 2.24
C ALA A 3 4.78 -6.56 3.09
N PRO A 4 5.66 -6.62 4.09
CA PRO A 4 5.88 -5.51 5.01
C PRO A 4 6.74 -4.42 4.35
N ALA A 5 6.21 -3.20 4.27
CA ALA A 5 6.91 -1.98 3.84
C ALA A 5 7.73 -2.17 2.54
N PHE A 6 7.13 -2.81 1.54
CA PHE A 6 7.80 -3.14 0.28
C PHE A 6 7.93 -1.89 -0.60
N GLN A 7 8.84 -0.99 -0.22
CA GLN A 7 8.84 0.40 -0.66
C GLN A 7 9.23 0.61 -2.13
N LEU A 8 10.13 -0.21 -2.64
CA LEU A 8 10.62 -0.17 -4.02
C LEU A 8 9.99 -1.34 -4.80
N LEU A 9 9.31 -1.05 -5.90
CA LEU A 9 8.72 -2.10 -6.76
C LEU A 9 8.67 -1.70 -8.23
N ASP A 10 8.31 -2.64 -9.08
CA ASP A 10 8.02 -2.43 -10.49
C ASP A 10 6.63 -2.98 -10.85
N HIS A 11 6.14 -2.63 -12.03
CA HIS A 11 4.86 -3.15 -12.54
C HIS A 11 4.87 -4.68 -12.69
N GLN A 12 6.03 -5.28 -12.97
CA GLN A 12 6.17 -6.72 -13.14
C GLN A 12 5.98 -7.49 -11.82
N LEU A 13 6.36 -6.90 -10.68
CA LEU A 13 6.12 -7.47 -9.37
C LEU A 13 4.64 -7.44 -9.03
N VAL A 14 3.98 -6.30 -9.24
CA VAL A 14 2.53 -6.17 -8.99
C VAL A 14 1.74 -7.12 -9.89
N SER A 15 2.17 -7.29 -11.14
CA SER A 15 1.53 -8.24 -12.06
C SER A 15 1.65 -9.69 -11.62
N ARG A 16 2.60 -10.05 -10.74
CA ARG A 16 2.67 -11.39 -10.12
C ARG A 16 1.74 -11.51 -8.91
N TRP A 17 1.50 -10.42 -8.19
CA TRP A 17 0.56 -10.41 -7.06
C TRP A 17 -0.90 -10.51 -7.50
N LYS A 18 -1.25 -9.90 -8.64
CA LYS A 18 -2.62 -9.92 -9.14
C LYS A 18 -3.18 -11.34 -9.34
N PRO A 19 -2.52 -12.27 -10.06
CA PRO A 19 -2.98 -13.66 -10.17
C PRO A 19 -3.04 -14.38 -8.82
N TYR A 20 -2.14 -14.08 -7.88
CA TYR A 20 -2.18 -14.68 -6.56
C TYR A 20 -3.48 -14.31 -5.82
N VAL A 21 -3.87 -13.03 -5.88
CA VAL A 21 -5.11 -12.54 -5.25
C VAL A 21 -6.35 -13.05 -5.99
N GLU A 22 -6.34 -13.01 -7.32
CA GLU A 22 -7.46 -13.47 -8.17
C GLU A 22 -7.75 -14.97 -7.99
N ASN A 23 -6.73 -15.78 -7.66
CA ASN A 23 -6.89 -17.20 -7.36
C ASN A 23 -7.27 -17.49 -5.89
N GLY A 24 -7.74 -16.48 -5.14
CA GLY A 24 -8.18 -16.63 -3.75
C GLY A 24 -7.06 -16.51 -2.70
N GLY A 25 -5.86 -16.10 -3.10
CA GLY A 25 -4.77 -15.81 -2.19
C GLY A 25 -5.00 -14.51 -1.42
N ASN A 26 -4.78 -14.55 -0.10
CA ASN A 26 -4.89 -13.35 0.73
C ASN A 26 -3.56 -12.58 0.75
N LEU A 27 -3.54 -11.34 0.24
CA LEU A 27 -2.37 -10.47 0.23
C LEU A 27 -2.58 -9.26 1.15
N VAL A 28 -1.68 -9.10 2.12
CA VAL A 28 -1.63 -7.90 2.97
C VAL A 28 -0.40 -7.08 2.59
N LEU A 29 -0.64 -5.90 2.02
CA LEU A 29 0.39 -4.88 1.81
C LEU A 29 0.33 -3.90 2.99
N THR A 30 1.48 -3.66 3.64
CA THR A 30 1.50 -2.71 4.76
C THR A 30 1.90 -1.31 4.30
N CYS A 31 1.87 -0.36 5.24
CA CYS A 31 2.28 1.03 5.01
C CYS A 31 3.64 1.12 4.31
N ARG A 32 3.80 2.16 3.47
CA ARG A 32 5.00 2.45 2.67
C ARG A 32 5.27 1.49 1.51
N THR A 33 4.35 0.58 1.17
CA THR A 33 4.51 -0.25 -0.03
C THR A 33 4.40 0.59 -1.30
N GLY A 34 5.32 0.39 -2.24
CA GLY A 34 5.26 0.99 -3.57
C GLY A 34 5.43 2.50 -3.66
N GLN A 35 6.12 3.14 -2.72
CA GLN A 35 6.34 4.58 -2.78
C GLN A 35 7.22 5.01 -3.96
N LYS A 36 8.07 4.11 -4.46
CA LYS A 36 9.08 4.38 -5.48
C LYS A 36 9.28 3.20 -6.42
N ASP A 37 9.86 3.48 -7.58
CA ASP A 37 10.33 2.46 -8.49
C ASP A 37 11.60 1.76 -7.95
N ARG A 38 12.14 0.80 -8.72
CA ARG A 38 13.34 0.04 -8.32
C ARG A 38 14.63 0.86 -8.31
N GLU A 39 14.65 1.97 -9.01
CA GLU A 39 15.74 2.93 -9.05
C GLU A 39 15.55 4.06 -8.01
N ALA A 40 14.57 3.90 -7.11
CA ALA A 40 14.20 4.83 -6.06
C ALA A 40 13.66 6.18 -6.54
N HIS A 41 13.18 6.27 -7.79
CA HIS A 41 12.44 7.42 -8.29
C HIS A 41 10.99 7.39 -7.79
N LEU A 42 10.42 8.58 -7.66
CA LEU A 42 8.98 8.72 -7.46
C LEU A 42 8.25 8.40 -8.77
N TRP A 43 7.02 7.92 -8.65
CA TRP A 43 6.16 7.70 -9.81
C TRP A 43 5.76 9.02 -10.46
N GLU A 44 5.84 9.10 -11.78
CA GLU A 44 5.23 10.19 -12.57
C GLU A 44 3.71 9.99 -12.73
N ALA A 45 3.04 9.65 -11.62
CA ALA A 45 1.63 9.32 -11.51
C ALA A 45 1.14 9.58 -10.07
N LEU A 46 -0.03 9.05 -9.67
CA LEU A 46 -0.45 9.15 -8.27
C LEU A 46 0.54 8.45 -7.34
N PHE A 47 0.54 8.87 -6.07
CA PHE A 47 1.36 8.24 -5.06
C PHE A 47 1.01 6.75 -4.94
N GLN A 48 2.04 5.89 -4.97
CA GLN A 48 1.88 4.43 -4.96
C GLN A 48 1.03 3.87 -6.11
N GLN A 49 1.00 4.57 -7.26
CA GLN A 49 0.18 4.22 -8.43
C GLN A 49 0.11 2.72 -8.76
N PRO A 50 1.23 1.96 -8.78
CA PRO A 50 1.16 0.58 -9.26
C PRO A 50 0.28 -0.35 -8.42
N ILE A 51 0.03 -0.05 -7.14
CA ILE A 51 -0.75 -0.93 -6.25
C ILE A 51 -2.20 -0.50 -6.06
N LEU A 52 -2.60 0.68 -6.54
CA LEU A 52 -3.93 1.27 -6.26
C LEU A 52 -5.08 0.35 -6.69
N ASP A 53 -5.01 -0.18 -7.91
CA ASP A 53 -6.01 -1.12 -8.43
C ASP A 53 -6.08 -2.42 -7.62
N LEU A 54 -4.92 -2.92 -7.16
CA LEU A 54 -4.82 -4.18 -6.44
C LEU A 54 -5.50 -4.11 -5.05
N ILE A 55 -5.44 -2.94 -4.41
CA ILE A 55 -6.03 -2.71 -3.08
C ILE A 55 -7.42 -2.05 -3.15
N GLY A 56 -7.91 -1.73 -4.35
CA GLY A 56 -9.19 -1.05 -4.55
C GLY A 56 -9.22 0.41 -4.08
N ALA A 57 -8.07 1.09 -4.06
CA ALA A 57 -7.96 2.49 -3.67
C ALA A 57 -7.89 3.40 -4.90
N LYS A 58 -8.44 4.62 -4.81
CA LYS A 58 -8.31 5.64 -5.86
C LYS A 58 -7.04 6.47 -5.71
N GLU A 59 -6.65 6.73 -4.46
CA GLU A 59 -5.50 7.53 -4.08
C GLU A 59 -5.08 7.18 -2.64
N ILE A 60 -3.84 7.48 -2.28
CA ILE A 60 -3.30 7.29 -0.93
C ILE A 60 -2.58 8.56 -0.51
N TYR A 61 -2.82 8.97 0.75
CA TYR A 61 -2.04 9.96 1.46
C TYR A 61 -1.48 9.36 2.74
N PHE A 62 -0.47 10.00 3.32
CA PHE A 62 0.08 9.60 4.60
C PHE A 62 0.37 10.84 5.46
N ASP A 63 0.31 10.62 6.77
CA ASP A 63 0.77 11.57 7.78
C ASP A 63 1.89 10.91 8.60
N LEU A 64 2.71 11.73 9.25
CA LEU A 64 3.77 11.31 10.15
C LEU A 64 3.43 11.75 11.56
N ILE A 65 2.86 10.82 12.33
CA ILE A 65 2.42 11.09 13.70
C ILE A 65 3.64 11.07 14.65
N PRO A 66 3.83 12.09 15.51
CA PRO A 66 4.85 12.10 16.55
C PRO A 66 4.68 10.94 17.54
N VAL A 67 5.78 10.49 18.15
CA VAL A 67 5.77 9.37 19.12
C VAL A 67 4.88 9.61 20.35
N SER A 68 4.59 10.87 20.68
CA SER A 68 3.72 11.25 21.80
C SER A 68 2.23 11.21 21.46
N LEU A 69 1.87 10.99 20.19
CA LEU A 69 0.49 10.96 19.72
C LEU A 69 0.15 9.56 19.19
N MET A 70 -1.06 9.10 19.48
CA MET A 70 -1.60 7.84 18.97
C MET A 70 -2.78 8.16 18.05
N GLY A 71 -2.68 7.74 16.79
CA GLY A 71 -3.73 7.94 15.80
C GLY A 71 -4.92 7.02 16.09
N LYS A 72 -6.14 7.56 16.06
CA LYS A 72 -7.36 6.77 16.15
C LYS A 72 -7.95 6.58 14.76
N ILE A 73 -8.37 5.36 14.44
CA ILE A 73 -8.99 5.05 13.15
C ILE A 73 -10.48 4.81 13.38
N ASN A 74 -11.32 5.63 12.75
CA ASN A 74 -12.75 5.36 12.65
C ASN A 74 -13.03 4.70 11.29
N MET A 75 -13.62 3.51 11.31
CA MET A 75 -14.04 2.77 10.12
C MET A 75 -15.53 2.44 10.23
N GLY A 76 -16.36 3.36 9.75
CA GLY A 76 -17.81 3.26 9.88
C GLY A 76 -18.25 3.38 11.34
N GLN A 77 -18.79 2.31 11.91
CA GLN A 77 -19.19 2.28 13.33
C GLN A 77 -18.08 1.76 14.26
N ALA A 78 -16.98 1.22 13.71
CA ALA A 78 -15.87 0.70 14.49
C ALA A 78 -14.81 1.78 14.75
N ASN A 79 -14.25 1.78 15.96
CA ASN A 79 -13.11 2.61 16.35
C ASN A 79 -11.94 1.71 16.75
N TYR A 80 -10.75 2.05 16.28
CA TYR A 80 -9.50 1.37 16.58
C TYR A 80 -8.51 2.36 17.18
N GLU A 81 -7.82 1.93 18.23
CA GLU A 81 -6.70 2.65 18.88
C GLU A 81 -5.39 1.93 18.61
#